data_AF-A0A423GH77-F1
#
_entry.id   AF-A0A423GH77-F1
#
_cell.length_a   1.000
_cell.length_b   1.000
_cell.length_c   1.000
_cell.angle_alpha   90.00
_cell.angle_beta   90.00
_cell.angle_gamma   90.00
#
_symmetry.space_group_name_H-M   'P 1'
#
loop_
_entity.id
_entity.type
_entity.pdbx_description
1 polymer ?
#
loop_
_entity_poly.entity_id
_entity_poly.type
_entity_poly.pdbx_seq_one_letter_code
_entity_poly.pdbx_strand_id
1 'polypeptide(L)'
;MPDTYSAHDHANRNQAEILISNDCACFGCYAVFPASDVTRFTETTEWCPKCEAFSTVVGDASELPLDREFLEAVHDHWIGPQDWLDEMAAQTHAIATAVYRQASTTMDEERARPWWKFWR
;
A
#
# COMPACT_ATOMS: atom_id res chain seq x y z
N MET A 1 1.61 26.40 0.10
CA MET A 1 1.65 24.95 0.35
C MET A 1 2.32 24.33 -0.87
N PRO A 2 3.41 23.56 -0.71
CA PRO A 2 4.00 22.84 -1.83
C PRO A 2 2.94 21.96 -2.51
N ASP A 3 3.05 21.82 -3.83
CA ASP A 3 2.02 21.18 -4.64
C ASP A 3 2.10 19.66 -4.52
N THR A 4 0.96 18.99 -4.31
CA THR A 4 0.87 17.52 -4.23
C THR A 4 1.25 16.88 -5.56
N TYR A 5 1.12 17.58 -6.69
CA TYR A 5 1.61 17.11 -7.98
C TYR A 5 3.12 16.95 -8.02
N SER A 6 3.87 17.87 -7.40
CA SER A 6 5.32 17.77 -7.33
C SER A 6 5.76 16.54 -6.54
N ALA A 7 5.13 16.25 -5.40
CA ALA A 7 5.48 15.06 -4.61
C ALA A 7 5.35 13.76 -5.41
N HIS A 8 4.29 13.62 -6.20
CA HIS A 8 4.12 12.43 -7.04
C HIS A 8 5.12 12.39 -8.20
N ASP A 9 5.46 13.53 -8.79
CA ASP A 9 6.53 13.61 -9.82
C ASP A 9 7.90 13.19 -9.25
N HIS A 10 8.24 13.72 -8.07
CA HIS A 10 9.45 13.36 -7.32
C HIS A 10 9.44 11.93 -6.76
N ALA A 11 8.29 11.25 -6.74
CA ALA A 11 8.18 9.83 -6.41
C ALA A 11 8.31 8.91 -7.65
N ASN A 12 8.57 9.46 -8.83
CA ASN A 12 8.76 8.72 -10.08
C ASN A 12 10.20 8.83 -10.57
N ARG A 13 10.84 7.71 -10.93
CA ARG A 13 12.23 7.67 -11.43
C ARG A 13 13.23 8.44 -10.55
N ASN A 14 13.02 8.36 -9.24
CA ASN A 14 13.66 9.20 -8.22
C ASN A 14 14.93 8.61 -7.62
N GLN A 15 15.44 7.49 -8.14
CA GLN A 15 16.64 6.84 -7.61
C GLN A 15 17.81 7.82 -7.44
N ALA A 16 18.03 8.72 -8.40
CA ALA A 16 19.11 9.70 -8.32
C ALA A 16 18.92 10.69 -7.16
N GLU A 17 17.68 11.12 -6.91
CA GLU A 17 17.33 12.02 -5.81
C GLU A 17 17.47 11.31 -4.45
N ILE A 18 16.95 10.10 -4.33
CA ILE A 18 17.05 9.31 -3.10
C ILE A 18 18.52 9.05 -2.73
N LEU A 19 19.38 8.76 -3.71
CA LEU A 19 20.79 8.50 -3.46
C LEU A 19 21.59 9.72 -2.95
N ILE A 20 21.09 10.93 -3.15
CA ILE A 20 21.70 12.17 -2.62
C ILE A 20 20.96 12.74 -1.41
N SER A 21 19.82 12.13 -1.05
CA SER A 21 19.01 12.53 0.10
C SER A 21 19.59 11.96 1.40
N ASN A 22 19.35 12.64 2.53
CA ASN A 22 19.67 12.07 3.85
C ASN A 22 18.48 11.33 4.43
N ASP A 23 17.32 11.98 4.38
CA ASP A 23 16.05 11.44 4.85
C ASP A 23 15.07 11.32 3.69
N CYS A 24 14.21 10.31 3.79
CA CYS A 24 13.09 10.09 2.89
C CYS A 24 11.80 9.97 3.70
N ALA A 25 10.68 10.25 3.07
CA ALA A 25 9.37 9.96 3.63
C ALA A 25 8.45 9.30 2.60
N CYS A 26 7.61 8.39 3.06
CA CYS A 26 6.61 7.73 2.24
C CYS A 26 5.25 8.36 2.48
N PHE A 27 4.59 8.91 1.46
CA PHE A 27 3.22 9.40 1.62
C PHE A 27 2.20 8.25 1.72
N GLY A 28 2.54 7.02 1.33
CA GLY A 28 1.67 5.84 1.45
C GLY A 28 1.52 5.29 2.87
N CYS A 29 2.53 5.45 3.74
CA CYS A 29 2.46 5.00 5.14
C CYS A 29 2.90 6.07 6.15
N TYR A 30 3.23 7.26 5.67
CA TYR A 30 3.66 8.43 6.43
C TYR A 30 4.93 8.25 7.27
N ALA A 31 5.71 7.20 6.99
CA ALA A 31 6.95 6.96 7.70
C ALA A 31 8.06 7.86 7.14
N VAL A 32 8.84 8.45 8.04
CA VAL A 32 10.11 9.12 7.74
C VAL A 32 11.25 8.17 8.14
N PHE A 33 12.25 8.01 7.28
CA PHE A 33 13.35 7.07 7.47
C PHE A 33 14.60 7.53 6.72
N PRO A 34 15.81 7.05 7.11
CA PRO A 34 17.03 7.37 6.38
C PRO A 34 16.94 6.92 4.92
N ALA A 35 17.41 7.75 3.99
CA ALA A 35 17.42 7.41 2.57
C ALA A 35 18.19 6.10 2.28
N SER A 36 19.17 5.77 3.11
CA SER A 36 19.91 4.51 3.05
C SER A 36 19.06 3.25 3.27
N ASP A 37 17.87 3.37 3.86
CA ASP A 37 16.94 2.24 4.01
C ASP A 37 16.31 1.84 2.65
N VAL A 38 16.30 2.75 1.67
CA VAL A 38 15.75 2.48 0.33
C VAL A 38 16.77 1.70 -0.50
N THR A 39 16.59 0.39 -0.54
CA THR A 39 17.54 -0.54 -1.19
C THR A 39 17.00 -1.16 -2.48
N ARG A 40 15.70 -1.02 -2.77
CA ARG A 40 15.03 -1.68 -3.88
C ARG A 40 14.44 -0.66 -4.85
N PHE A 41 14.78 -0.81 -6.12
CA PHE A 41 14.29 0.01 -7.23
C PHE A 41 13.79 -0.87 -8.39
N THR A 42 12.77 -0.41 -9.11
CA THR A 42 12.30 -0.95 -10.38
C THR A 42 12.27 0.19 -11.39
N GLU A 43 13.00 0.04 -12.49
CA GLU A 43 13.13 1.10 -13.52
C GLU A 43 13.46 2.48 -12.93
N THR A 44 14.39 2.53 -11.96
CA THR A 44 14.81 3.74 -11.22
C THR A 44 13.77 4.37 -10.28
N THR A 45 12.63 3.70 -10.08
CA THR A 45 11.61 4.10 -9.09
C THR A 45 11.68 3.17 -7.89
N GLU A 46 11.54 3.72 -6.71
CA GLU A 46 11.77 3.05 -5.45
C GLU A 46 10.60 2.19 -4.95
N TRP A 47 10.92 1.33 -4.01
CA TRP A 47 9.96 0.64 -3.15
C TRP A 47 10.14 1.14 -1.72
N CYS A 48 9.05 1.54 -1.07
CA CYS A 48 9.11 1.95 0.33
C CYS A 48 9.59 0.79 1.22
N PRO A 49 10.63 0.98 2.07
CA PRO A 49 11.13 -0.07 2.95
C PRO A 49 10.21 -0.38 4.15
N LYS A 50 9.15 0.39 4.36
CA LYS A 50 8.23 0.24 5.50
C LYS A 50 6.92 -0.44 5.13
N CYS A 51 6.31 -0.05 4.01
CA CYS A 51 5.02 -0.59 3.56
C CYS A 51 5.07 -1.29 2.20
N GLU A 52 6.24 -1.32 1.54
CA GLU A 52 6.43 -1.91 0.21
C GLU A 52 5.57 -1.27 -0.90
N ALA A 53 5.00 -0.08 -0.67
CA ALA A 53 4.35 0.68 -1.73
C ALA A 53 5.39 1.16 -2.74
N PHE A 54 5.04 1.10 -4.02
CA PHE A 54 5.87 1.52 -5.15
C PHE A 54 5.51 2.96 -5.55
N SER A 55 6.50 3.80 -5.85
CA SER A 55 6.30 5.20 -6.26
C SER A 55 5.55 6.03 -5.21
N THR A 56 6.04 5.99 -3.97
CA THR A 56 5.41 6.71 -2.83
C THR A 56 6.39 7.44 -1.93
N VAL A 57 7.68 7.36 -2.20
CA VAL A 57 8.74 7.91 -1.38
C VAL A 57 9.30 9.17 -2.04
N VAL A 58 9.52 10.18 -1.23
CA VAL A 58 10.14 11.45 -1.61
C VAL A 58 11.36 11.68 -0.71
N GLY A 59 12.47 12.13 -1.29
CA GLY A 59 13.70 12.45 -0.56
C GLY A 59 13.78 13.92 -0.17
N ASP A 60 14.57 14.26 0.86
CA ASP A 60 14.82 15.65 1.27
C ASP A 60 15.52 16.48 0.17
N ALA A 61 16.20 15.84 -0.78
CA ALA A 61 16.78 16.50 -1.95
C ALA A 61 15.74 17.02 -2.96
N SER A 62 14.45 16.64 -2.84
CA SER A 62 13.35 17.26 -3.59
C SER A 62 13.01 18.68 -3.12
N GLU A 63 13.52 19.08 -1.94
CA GLU A 63 13.16 20.32 -1.25
C GLU A 63 11.67 20.40 -0.83
N LEU A 64 10.93 19.29 -0.91
CA LEU A 64 9.56 19.18 -0.42
C LEU A 64 9.54 18.87 1.09
N PRO A 65 8.48 19.27 1.82
CA PRO A 65 8.34 18.90 3.22
C PRO A 65 8.20 17.39 3.37
N LEU A 66 8.76 16.84 4.46
CA LEU A 66 8.63 15.44 4.83
C LEU A 66 7.78 15.26 6.10
N ASP A 67 7.06 16.30 6.51
CA ASP A 67 6.21 16.27 7.69
C ASP A 67 4.85 15.61 7.43
N ARG A 68 4.17 15.26 8.52
CA ARG A 68 2.91 14.53 8.46
C ARG A 68 1.81 15.28 7.69
N GLU A 69 1.71 16.59 7.88
CA GLU A 69 0.64 17.40 7.26
C GLU A 69 0.77 17.36 5.74
N PHE A 70 2.00 17.50 5.22
CA PHE A 70 2.24 17.40 3.79
C PHE A 70 2.01 15.98 3.25
N LEU A 71 2.51 14.94 3.94
CA LEU A 71 2.37 13.56 3.49
C LEU A 71 0.90 13.12 3.45
N GLU A 72 0.08 13.53 4.41
CA GLU A 72 -1.37 13.32 4.42
C GLU A 72 -2.04 14.01 3.22
N ALA A 73 -1.66 15.25 2.91
CA ALA A 73 -2.22 15.95 1.75
C ALA A 73 -1.88 15.25 0.41
N VAL A 74 -0.66 14.72 0.25
CA VAL A 74 -0.26 13.96 -0.95
C VAL A 74 -0.99 12.63 -1.01
N HIS A 75 -1.08 11.91 0.11
CA HIS A 75 -1.81 10.64 0.22
C HIS A 75 -3.28 10.82 -0.20
N ASP A 76 -3.97 11.80 0.39
CA ASP A 76 -5.38 12.05 0.11
C ASP A 76 -5.63 12.43 -1.34
N HIS A 77 -4.69 13.14 -1.98
CA HIS A 77 -4.79 13.52 -3.39
C HIS A 77 -4.59 12.35 -4.36
N TRP A 78 -3.60 11.48 -4.11
CA TRP A 78 -3.16 10.46 -5.09
C TRP A 78 -3.63 9.04 -4.79
N ILE A 79 -3.80 8.70 -3.52
CA ILE A 79 -4.21 7.37 -3.05
C ILE A 79 -5.69 7.43 -2.63
N GLY A 80 -6.05 8.49 -1.91
CA GLY A 80 -7.38 8.74 -1.37
C GLY A 80 -7.39 8.80 0.15
N PRO A 81 -8.45 9.35 0.77
CA PRO A 81 -8.54 9.47 2.23
C PRO A 81 -8.38 8.13 2.95
N GLN A 82 -7.57 8.10 4.03
CA GLN A 82 -7.28 6.86 4.77
C GLN A 82 -8.55 6.23 5.38
N ASP A 83 -9.48 7.05 5.86
CA ASP A 83 -10.75 6.60 6.43
C ASP A 83 -11.62 5.86 5.39
N TRP A 84 -11.63 6.34 4.14
CA TRP A 84 -12.29 5.68 3.03
C TRP A 84 -11.66 4.32 2.69
N LEU A 85 -10.33 4.24 2.69
CA LEU A 85 -9.61 2.96 2.49
C LEU A 85 -9.90 1.96 3.61
N ASP A 86 -9.95 2.42 4.86
CA ASP A 86 -10.26 1.60 6.02
C ASP A 86 -11.69 1.04 5.95
N GLU A 87 -12.67 1.87 5.53
CA GLU A 87 -14.04 1.44 5.30
C GLU A 87 -14.11 0.36 4.21
N MET A 88 -13.45 0.57 3.08
CA MET A 88 -13.39 -0.41 1.98
C MET A 88 -12.75 -1.73 2.42
N ALA A 89 -11.67 -1.66 3.20
CA ALA A 89 -10.99 -2.84 3.72
C ALA A 89 -11.91 -3.64 4.64
N ALA A 90 -12.65 -2.97 5.53
CA ALA A 90 -13.62 -3.60 6.43
C ALA A 90 -14.76 -4.28 5.65
N GLN A 91 -15.32 -3.61 4.63
CA GLN A 91 -16.36 -4.18 3.78
C GLN A 91 -15.86 -5.40 3.00
N THR A 92 -14.66 -5.31 2.40
CA THR A 92 -14.04 -6.42 1.66
C THR A 92 -13.79 -7.62 2.57
N HIS A 93 -13.28 -7.39 3.79
CA HIS A 93 -13.05 -8.45 4.77
C HIS A 93 -14.35 -9.15 5.19
N ALA A 94 -15.43 -8.38 5.39
CA ALA A 94 -16.74 -8.92 5.72
C ALA A 94 -17.29 -9.83 4.60
N ILE A 95 -17.18 -9.40 3.34
CA ILE A 95 -17.57 -10.19 2.17
C ILE A 95 -16.73 -11.45 2.07
N ALA A 96 -15.40 -11.33 2.12
CA ALA A 96 -14.50 -12.47 2.01
C ALA A 96 -14.76 -13.53 3.09
N THR A 97 -15.02 -13.09 4.32
CA THR A 97 -15.34 -13.98 5.44
C THR A 97 -16.69 -14.67 5.26
N ALA A 98 -17.71 -13.96 4.76
CA ALA A 98 -19.02 -14.54 4.47
C ALA A 98 -18.94 -15.59 3.35
N VAL A 99 -18.23 -15.29 2.26
CA VAL A 99 -18.01 -16.21 1.13
C VAL A 99 -17.22 -17.44 1.58
N TYR A 100 -16.13 -17.25 2.33
CA TYR A 100 -15.32 -18.37 2.83
C TYR A 100 -16.13 -19.28 3.76
N ARG A 101 -16.95 -18.71 4.66
CA ARG A 101 -17.83 -19.48 5.55
C ARG A 101 -18.88 -20.29 4.77
N GLN A 102 -19.44 -19.73 3.69
CA GLN A 102 -20.37 -20.46 2.84
C GLN A 102 -19.67 -21.62 2.12
N ALA A 103 -18.48 -21.40 1.56
CA ALA A 103 -17.69 -22.43 0.88
C ALA A 103 -17.25 -23.58 1.82
N SER A 104 -16.90 -23.27 3.08
CA SER A 104 -16.56 -24.30 4.06
C SER A 104 -17.77 -25.16 4.43
N THR A 105 -18.96 -24.55 4.53
CA THR A 105 -20.20 -25.25 4.88
C THR A 105 -20.63 -26.21 3.77
N THR A 106 -20.55 -25.81 2.49
CA THR A 106 -20.90 -26.66 1.36
C THR A 106 -19.94 -27.83 1.16
N MET A 107 -18.63 -27.63 1.39
CA MET A 107 -17.65 -28.72 1.36
C MET A 107 -17.88 -29.78 2.45
N ASP A 108 -18.27 -29.36 3.65
CA ASP A 108 -18.61 -30.30 4.72
C ASP A 108 -19.91 -31.07 4.43
N GLU A 109 -20.90 -30.44 3.79
CA GLU A 109 -22.13 -31.11 3.33
C GLU A 109 -21.87 -32.15 2.22
N GLU A 110 -20.97 -31.87 1.26
CA GLU A 110 -20.58 -32.84 0.23
C GLU A 110 -19.85 -34.05 0.82
N ARG A 111 -18.98 -33.84 1.80
CA ARG A 111 -18.28 -34.91 2.51
C ARG A 111 -19.19 -35.72 3.44
N ALA A 112 -20.30 -35.13 3.90
CA ALA A 112 -21.34 -35.81 4.68
C ALA A 112 -22.29 -36.67 3.82
N ARG A 113 -22.20 -36.61 2.49
CA ARG A 113 -22.97 -37.51 1.61
C ARG A 113 -22.48 -38.95 1.81
N PRO A 114 -23.33 -39.88 2.26
CA PRO A 114 -22.88 -41.23 2.53
C PRO A 114 -22.49 -41.92 1.23
N TRP A 115 -21.21 -42.27 1.10
CA TRP A 115 -20.59 -42.87 -0.10
C TRP A 115 -21.28 -44.16 -0.58
N TRP A 116 -22.01 -44.86 0.30
CA TRP A 116 -22.77 -46.08 -0.01
C TRP A 116 -24.03 -45.87 -0.84
N LYS A 117 -24.49 -44.62 -1.06
CA LYS A 117 -25.70 -44.31 -1.86
C LYS A 117 -25.49 -44.31 -3.38
N PHE A 118 -24.25 -44.49 -3.86
CA PHE A 118 -23.89 -44.45 -5.28
C PHE A 118 -23.61 -45.84 -5.90
N TRP A 119 -23.81 -46.92 -5.15
CA TRP A 119 -23.67 -48.29 -5.65
C TRP A 119 -25.07 -48.93 -5.76
N ARG A 120 -25.58 -49.04 -6.99
CA ARG A 120 -26.73 -49.87 -7.35
C ARG A 120 -26.45 -50.56 -8.68
#